data_AF-A0A9E0DQB3-F1
#
_entry.id   AF-A0A9E0DQB3-F1
#
_cell.length_a   1.000
_cell.length_b   1.000
_cell.length_c   1.000
_cell.angle_alpha   90.00
_cell.angle_beta   90.00
_cell.angle_gamma   90.00
#
_symmetry.space_group_name_H-M   'P 1'
#
loop_
_entity.id
_entity.type
_entity.pdbx_description
1 polymer ?
#
loop_
_entity_poly.entity_id
_entity_poly.type
_entity_poly.pdbx_seq_one_letter_code
_entity_poly.pdbx_strand_id
1 'polypeptide(L)'
;MWKFIQLMKWEKYVDLKMISLISGFLLELVIFSAMATIDIEFISSYAVAIAIYSVVLVVLTVPLILFCASRFCKDEWFEKAVMAFGAATGNTSTGLALVRAVDPDSQSHAGDTHGVYSTLMSWKDAFVGLTPLWLMTGMSLTVGVGAAIMLVALGVGLTVFRTKRKVA
;
A
#
# COMPACT_ATOMS: atom_id res chain seq x y z
N MET A 1 12.53 0.79 -17.07
CA MET A 1 13.60 1.76 -16.76
C MET A 1 14.99 1.16 -16.74
N TRP A 2 15.26 0.07 -16.00
CA TRP A 2 16.62 -0.51 -15.92
C TRP A 2 17.24 -0.79 -17.30
N LYS A 3 16.54 -1.51 -18.19
CA LYS A 3 17.00 -1.74 -19.58
C LYS A 3 17.36 -0.46 -20.36
N PHE A 4 16.70 0.66 -20.08
CA PHE A 4 16.98 1.95 -20.73
C PHE A 4 18.30 2.55 -20.23
N ILE A 5 18.62 2.39 -18.95
CA ILE A 5 19.88 2.83 -18.33
C ILE A 5 21.06 1.98 -18.85
N GLN A 6 20.84 0.67 -19.04
CA GLN A 6 21.84 -0.23 -19.64
C GLN A 6 22.11 0.14 -21.11
N LEU A 7 21.05 0.49 -21.86
CA LEU A 7 21.14 0.96 -23.25
C LEU A 7 21.96 2.25 -23.38
N MET A 8 21.83 3.17 -22.43
CA MET A 8 22.57 4.43 -22.41
C MET A 8 23.98 4.32 -21.80
N LYS A 9 24.39 3.12 -21.33
CA LYS A 9 25.66 2.89 -20.60
C LYS A 9 25.87 3.81 -19.41
N TRP A 10 24.78 4.24 -18.76
CA TRP A 10 24.83 5.16 -17.61
C TRP A 10 24.87 4.44 -16.26
N GLU A 11 25.04 3.11 -16.25
CA GLU A 11 25.13 2.29 -15.04
C GLU A 11 26.19 2.82 -14.05
N LYS A 12 27.28 3.40 -14.55
CA LYS A 12 28.36 3.98 -13.71
C LYS A 12 27.99 5.32 -13.06
N TYR A 13 27.03 6.05 -13.63
CA TYR A 13 26.63 7.39 -13.16
C TYR A 13 25.35 7.38 -12.32
N VAL A 14 24.58 6.29 -12.36
CA VAL A 14 23.32 6.15 -11.64
C VAL A 14 23.58 5.40 -10.33
N ASP A 15 23.76 6.14 -9.24
CA ASP A 15 23.77 5.57 -7.90
C ASP A 15 22.33 5.40 -7.38
N LEU A 16 21.84 4.16 -7.42
CA LEU A 16 20.53 3.77 -6.90
C LEU A 16 20.36 4.14 -5.42
N LYS A 17 21.43 4.10 -4.63
CA LYS A 17 21.40 4.45 -3.21
C LYS A 17 21.13 5.94 -3.03
N MET A 18 21.83 6.78 -3.80
CA MET A 18 21.62 8.23 -3.78
C MET A 18 20.20 8.60 -4.26
N ILE A 19 19.71 7.98 -5.33
CA ILE A 19 18.34 8.20 -5.83
C ILE A 19 17.31 7.81 -4.77
N SER A 20 17.48 6.66 -4.11
CA SER A 20 16.57 6.21 -3.05
C SER A 20 16.56 7.17 -1.86
N LEU A 21 17.72 7.72 -1.47
CA LEU A 21 17.82 8.69 -0.38
C LEU A 21 17.12 10.01 -0.73
N ILE A 22 17.36 10.54 -1.92
CA ILE A 22 16.72 11.78 -2.39
C ILE A 22 15.21 11.58 -2.52
N SER A 23 14.76 10.47 -3.11
CA SER A 23 13.34 10.15 -3.23
C SER A 23 12.68 10.01 -1.86
N GLY A 24 13.34 9.37 -0.90
CA GLY A 24 12.85 9.29 0.48
C GLY A 24 12.70 10.66 1.12
N PHE A 25 13.71 11.52 0.99
CA PHE A 25 13.66 12.89 1.52
C PHE A 25 12.54 13.73 0.90
N LEU A 26 12.36 13.66 -0.42
CA LEU A 26 11.28 14.37 -1.11
C LEU A 26 9.89 13.88 -0.68
N LEU A 27 9.73 12.57 -0.44
CA LEU A 27 8.48 12.01 0.08
C LEU A 27 8.16 12.56 1.48
N GLU A 28 9.14 12.62 2.38
CA GLU A 28 8.95 13.22 3.71
C GLU A 28 8.60 14.71 3.63
N LEU A 29 9.20 15.46 2.69
CA LEU A 29 8.86 16.87 2.47
C LEU A 29 7.41 17.03 1.97
N VAL A 30 6.96 16.17 1.06
CA VAL A 30 5.56 16.16 0.59
C VAL A 30 4.60 15.85 1.73
N ILE A 31 4.92 14.85 2.58
CA ILE A 31 4.11 14.51 3.76
C ILE A 31 4.05 15.70 4.72
N PHE A 32 5.20 16.32 5.02
CA PHE A 32 5.26 17.49 5.88
C PHE A 32 4.44 18.67 5.33
N SER A 33 4.57 18.96 4.02
CA SER A 33 3.80 20.01 3.36
C SER A 33 2.30 19.71 3.38
N ALA A 34 1.90 18.46 3.19
CA ALA A 34 0.51 18.04 3.31
C ALA A 34 -0.02 18.28 4.73
N MET A 35 0.72 17.86 5.76
CA MET A 35 0.35 18.10 7.16
C MET A 35 0.24 19.60 7.48
N ALA A 36 1.16 20.41 6.96
CA ALA A 36 1.17 21.86 7.16
C ALA A 36 -0.01 22.57 6.47
N THR A 37 -0.61 21.96 5.44
CA THR A 37 -1.74 22.53 4.69
C THR A 37 -3.10 22.23 5.34
N ILE A 38 -3.16 21.32 6.32
CA ILE A 38 -4.42 20.94 6.96
C ILE A 38 -4.90 22.04 7.91
N ASP A 39 -6.15 22.44 7.77
CA ASP A 39 -6.82 23.40 8.64
C ASP A 39 -7.11 22.78 10.02
N ILE A 40 -6.56 23.37 11.09
CA ILE A 40 -6.72 22.92 12.47
C ILE A 40 -8.15 23.11 12.97
N GLU A 41 -8.87 24.15 12.52
CA GLU A 41 -10.27 24.39 12.89
C GLU A 41 -11.19 23.34 12.27
N PHE A 42 -10.87 22.91 11.05
CA PHE A 42 -11.57 21.79 10.41
C PHE A 42 -11.34 20.49 11.19
N ILE A 43 -10.11 20.19 11.59
CA ILE A 43 -9.83 18.98 12.39
C ILE A 43 -10.59 19.01 13.72
N SER A 44 -10.57 20.13 14.45
CA SER A 44 -11.19 20.19 15.77
C SER A 44 -12.72 20.04 15.69
N SER A 45 -13.34 20.62 14.66
CA SER A 45 -14.78 20.52 14.41
C SER A 45 -15.21 19.11 14.00
N TYR A 46 -14.36 18.39 13.25
CA TYR A 46 -14.66 17.06 12.71
C TYR A 46 -13.88 15.92 13.38
N ALA A 47 -13.22 16.16 14.51
CA ALA A 47 -12.35 15.19 15.17
C ALA A 47 -13.04 13.84 15.44
N VAL A 48 -14.30 13.89 15.89
CA VAL A 48 -15.11 12.70 16.15
C VAL A 48 -15.42 11.95 14.85
N ALA A 49 -15.80 12.66 13.79
CA ALA A 49 -16.10 12.05 12.50
C ALA A 49 -14.86 11.39 11.88
N ILE A 50 -13.71 12.05 11.96
CA ILE A 50 -12.41 11.52 11.53
C ILE A 50 -12.07 10.26 12.32
N ALA A 51 -12.20 10.28 13.64
CA ALA A 51 -11.92 9.13 14.49
C ALA A 51 -12.82 7.92 14.16
N ILE A 52 -14.12 8.14 13.99
CA ILE A 52 -15.06 7.08 13.58
C ILE A 52 -14.64 6.50 12.23
N TYR A 53 -14.31 7.36 11.26
CA TYR A 53 -13.88 6.92 9.94
C TYR A 53 -12.59 6.09 9.99
N SER A 54 -11.59 6.54 10.77
CA SER A 54 -10.35 5.78 10.99
C SER A 54 -10.61 4.41 11.61
N VAL A 55 -11.48 4.32 12.63
CA VAL A 55 -11.83 3.05 13.26
C VAL A 55 -12.52 2.11 12.28
N VAL A 56 -13.51 2.61 11.52
CA VAL A 56 -14.22 1.81 10.52
C VAL A 56 -13.27 1.28 9.46
N LEU A 57 -12.35 2.11 8.95
CA LEU A 57 -11.34 1.67 7.98
C LEU A 57 -10.44 0.58 8.54
N VAL A 58 -9.96 0.71 9.79
CA VAL A 58 -9.13 -0.31 10.43
C VAL A 58 -9.91 -1.62 10.61
N VAL A 59 -11.14 -1.54 11.13
CA VAL A 59 -12.00 -2.70 11.38
C VAL A 59 -12.34 -3.45 10.08
N LEU A 60 -12.45 -2.76 8.95
CA LEU A 60 -12.67 -3.41 7.65
C LEU A 60 -11.36 -3.96 7.05
N THR A 61 -10.27 -3.21 7.17
CA THR A 61 -9.00 -3.53 6.50
C THR A 61 -8.27 -4.70 7.16
N VAL A 62 -8.22 -4.74 8.50
CA VAL A 62 -7.53 -5.80 9.26
C VAL A 62 -8.04 -7.20 8.90
N PRO A 63 -9.35 -7.53 9.02
CA PRO A 63 -9.83 -8.87 8.71
C PRO A 63 -9.67 -9.22 7.23
N LEU A 64 -9.83 -8.27 6.31
CA LEU A 64 -9.60 -8.49 4.88
C LEU A 64 -8.15 -8.88 4.60
N ILE A 65 -7.18 -8.16 5.17
CA ILE A 65 -5.76 -8.44 4.97
C ILE A 65 -5.36 -9.76 5.60
N LEU A 66 -5.77 -10.02 6.85
CA LEU A 66 -5.48 -11.28 7.53
C LEU A 66 -6.11 -12.48 6.81
N PHE A 67 -7.35 -12.34 6.33
CA PHE A 67 -8.02 -13.38 5.55
C PHE A 67 -7.33 -13.63 4.21
N CYS A 68 -7.02 -12.57 3.45
CA CYS A 68 -6.34 -12.70 2.16
C CYS A 68 -4.92 -13.24 2.32
N ALA A 69 -4.15 -12.75 3.27
CA ALA A 69 -2.78 -13.20 3.51
C ALA A 69 -2.73 -14.66 3.96
N SER A 70 -3.55 -15.06 4.94
CA SER A 70 -3.63 -16.47 5.38
C SER A 70 -4.09 -17.42 4.29
N ARG A 71 -4.85 -16.93 3.30
CA ARG A 71 -5.37 -17.77 2.21
C ARG A 71 -4.46 -17.83 0.98
N PHE A 72 -3.76 -16.75 0.65
CA PHE A 72 -2.96 -16.62 -0.56
C PHE A 72 -1.46 -16.82 -0.33
N CYS A 73 -0.94 -16.45 0.84
CA CYS A 73 0.47 -16.64 1.19
C CYS A 73 0.62 -17.96 1.96
N LYS A 74 1.54 -18.83 1.52
CA LYS A 74 1.87 -20.08 2.23
C LYS A 74 3.04 -19.87 3.20
N ASP A 75 4.06 -19.16 2.74
CA ASP A 75 5.27 -18.87 3.49
C ASP A 75 5.22 -17.45 4.06
N GLU A 76 5.63 -17.26 5.31
CA GLU A 76 5.74 -15.95 5.99
C GLU A 76 4.45 -15.12 5.86
N TRP A 77 3.30 -15.79 5.98
CA TRP A 77 2.00 -15.19 5.70
C TRP A 77 1.67 -14.05 6.69
N PHE A 78 2.18 -14.13 7.91
CA PHE A 78 1.93 -13.14 8.95
C PHE A 78 2.78 -11.87 8.72
N GLU A 79 4.06 -12.03 8.43
CA GLU A 79 4.99 -10.93 8.12
C GLU A 79 4.52 -10.18 6.87
N LYS A 80 4.06 -10.91 5.85
CA LYS A 80 3.45 -10.33 4.64
C LYS A 80 2.12 -9.62 4.95
N ALA A 81 1.30 -10.16 5.86
CA ALA A 81 0.06 -9.51 6.27
C ALA A 81 0.33 -8.18 7.01
N VAL A 82 1.30 -8.19 7.93
CA VAL A 82 1.72 -7.00 8.69
C VAL A 82 2.30 -5.93 7.76
N MET A 83 3.11 -6.33 6.77
CA MET A 83 3.62 -5.44 5.73
C MET A 83 2.47 -4.79 4.94
N ALA A 84 1.52 -5.60 4.47
CA ALA A 84 0.38 -5.12 3.70
C ALA A 84 -0.54 -4.21 4.53
N PHE A 85 -0.74 -4.52 5.80
CA PHE A 85 -1.54 -3.72 6.72
C PHE A 85 -0.94 -2.32 6.90
N GLY A 86 0.35 -2.23 7.28
CA GLY A 86 0.99 -0.94 7.45
C GLY A 86 1.03 -0.12 6.16
N ALA A 87 1.29 -0.77 5.03
CA ALA A 87 1.27 -0.10 3.72
C ALA A 87 -0.13 0.40 3.31
N ALA A 88 -1.21 -0.27 3.75
CA ALA A 88 -2.58 0.14 3.47
C ALA A 88 -3.08 1.27 4.38
N THR A 89 -2.66 1.28 5.66
CA THR A 89 -3.09 2.30 6.64
C THR A 89 -2.20 3.55 6.65
N GLY A 90 -1.00 3.45 6.10
CA GLY A 90 -0.06 4.56 6.00
C GLY A 90 0.64 4.52 4.66
N ASN A 91 1.87 4.05 4.66
CA ASN A 91 2.71 3.94 3.48
C ASN A 91 3.67 2.74 3.59
N THR A 92 4.44 2.48 2.54
CA THR A 92 5.40 1.38 2.52
C THR A 92 6.42 1.45 3.67
N SER A 93 6.84 2.63 4.13
CA SER A 93 7.79 2.75 5.24
C SER A 93 7.18 2.36 6.58
N THR A 94 5.91 2.70 6.84
CA THR A 94 5.17 2.23 8.03
C THR A 94 4.94 0.71 8.01
N GLY A 95 4.68 0.13 6.84
CA GLY A 95 4.64 -1.33 6.68
C GLY A 95 5.97 -1.98 7.03
N LEU A 96 7.08 -1.44 6.51
CA LEU A 96 8.41 -1.99 6.77
C LEU A 96 8.83 -1.83 8.24
N ALA A 97 8.40 -0.74 8.89
CA ALA A 97 8.60 -0.54 10.33
C ALA A 97 7.87 -1.62 11.16
N LEU A 98 6.64 -1.97 10.79
CA LEU A 98 5.89 -3.04 11.45
C LEU A 98 6.51 -4.42 11.20
N VAL A 99 6.99 -4.69 9.98
CA VAL A 99 7.72 -5.93 9.69
C VAL A 99 8.95 -6.04 10.57
N ARG A 100 9.75 -4.97 10.71
CA ARG A 100 10.93 -4.97 11.60
C ARG A 100 10.59 -5.17 13.07
N ALA A 101 9.38 -4.86 13.50
CA ALA A 101 8.93 -5.12 14.86
C ALA A 101 8.61 -6.61 15.10
N VAL A 102 8.16 -7.32 14.06
CA VAL A 102 7.81 -8.75 14.12
C VAL A 102 8.97 -9.66 13.71
N ASP A 103 9.80 -9.18 12.79
CA ASP A 103 10.97 -9.84 12.22
C ASP A 103 12.18 -8.86 12.28
N PRO A 104 12.78 -8.68 13.48
CA PRO A 104 13.90 -7.76 13.66
C PRO A 104 15.16 -8.22 12.92
N ASP A 105 15.35 -9.52 12.76
CA ASP A 105 16.50 -10.12 12.06
C ASP A 105 16.34 -10.15 10.54
N SER A 106 15.23 -9.59 10.01
CA SER A 106 14.90 -9.51 8.58
C SER A 106 15.06 -10.85 7.85
N GLN A 107 14.63 -11.94 8.49
CA GLN A 107 14.67 -13.28 7.90
C GLN A 107 13.57 -13.50 6.87
N SER A 108 12.48 -12.71 6.95
CA SER A 108 11.33 -12.81 6.07
C SER A 108 11.51 -12.01 4.77
N HIS A 109 10.99 -12.55 3.67
CA HIS A 109 11.02 -11.91 2.35
C HIS A 109 9.84 -10.94 2.15
N ALA A 110 9.21 -10.47 3.23
CA ALA A 110 8.02 -9.63 3.19
C ALA A 110 8.29 -8.29 2.48
N GLY A 111 9.44 -7.66 2.76
CA GLY A 111 9.87 -6.41 2.12
C GLY A 111 10.09 -6.56 0.62
N ASP A 112 10.84 -7.58 0.21
CA ASP A 112 11.14 -7.84 -1.21
C ASP A 112 9.88 -8.20 -2.00
N THR A 113 9.02 -9.05 -1.43
CA THR A 113 7.72 -9.40 -2.03
C THR A 113 6.86 -8.16 -2.23
N HIS A 114 6.85 -7.26 -1.25
CA HIS A 114 6.10 -6.00 -1.34
C HIS A 114 6.68 -5.05 -2.40
N GLY A 115 8.01 -5.01 -2.56
CA GLY A 115 8.66 -4.22 -3.62
C GLY A 115 8.23 -4.66 -5.02
N VAL A 116 8.19 -5.97 -5.28
CA VAL A 116 7.68 -6.51 -6.55
C VAL A 116 6.21 -6.18 -6.73
N TYR A 117 5.39 -6.34 -5.69
CA TYR A 117 3.97 -5.96 -5.73
C TYR A 117 3.78 -4.47 -6.05
N SER A 118 4.54 -3.59 -5.40
CA SER A 118 4.42 -2.14 -5.57
C SER A 118 4.74 -1.70 -6.99
N THR A 119 5.72 -2.31 -7.64
CA THR A 119 6.06 -2.00 -9.04
C THR A 119 4.96 -2.45 -10.01
N LEU A 120 4.42 -3.66 -9.82
CA LEU A 120 3.33 -4.19 -10.64
C LEU A 120 2.02 -3.42 -10.48
N MET A 121 1.75 -2.93 -9.27
CA MET A 121 0.52 -2.21 -8.93
C MET A 121 0.66 -0.69 -8.89
N SER A 122 1.77 -0.14 -9.40
CA SER A 122 2.05 1.31 -9.43
C SER A 122 0.96 2.15 -10.12
N TRP A 123 0.22 1.56 -11.06
CA TRP A 123 -0.93 2.21 -11.71
C TRP A 123 -2.06 2.55 -10.73
N LYS A 124 -2.17 1.87 -9.58
CA LYS A 124 -3.21 2.14 -8.58
C LYS A 124 -3.04 3.53 -7.95
N ASP A 125 -1.81 4.04 -7.88
CA ASP A 125 -1.53 5.30 -7.20
C ASP A 125 -2.13 6.50 -7.95
N ALA A 126 -2.41 6.34 -9.26
CA ALA A 126 -3.18 7.30 -10.03
C ALA A 126 -4.61 7.48 -9.47
N PHE A 127 -5.20 6.44 -8.86
CA PHE A 127 -6.53 6.56 -8.27
C PHE A 127 -6.56 7.51 -7.10
N VAL A 128 -5.48 7.62 -6.31
CA VAL A 128 -5.41 8.52 -5.15
C VAL A 128 -5.69 9.96 -5.58
N GLY A 129 -5.13 10.40 -6.72
CA GLY A 129 -5.39 11.72 -7.29
C GLY A 129 -6.74 11.86 -8.01
N LEU A 130 -7.28 10.76 -8.56
CA LEU A 130 -8.57 10.76 -9.26
C LEU A 130 -9.78 10.70 -8.31
N THR A 131 -9.64 10.09 -7.12
CA THR A 131 -10.75 9.93 -6.16
C THR A 131 -11.41 11.26 -5.78
N PRO A 132 -10.66 12.32 -5.42
CA PRO A 132 -11.27 13.61 -5.10
C PRO A 132 -12.07 14.20 -6.27
N LEU A 133 -11.56 14.06 -7.50
CA LEU A 133 -12.24 14.54 -8.70
C LEU A 133 -13.54 13.79 -8.98
N TRP A 134 -13.56 12.47 -8.75
CA TRP A 134 -14.77 11.66 -8.91
C TRP A 134 -15.78 11.87 -7.78
N LEU A 135 -15.33 12.18 -6.57
CA LEU A 135 -16.24 12.55 -5.48
C LEU A 135 -17.02 13.84 -5.78
N MET A 136 -16.46 14.75 -6.58
CA MET A 136 -17.16 15.97 -7.01
C MET A 136 -18.33 15.70 -7.97
N THR A 137 -18.30 14.59 -8.72
CA THR A 137 -19.37 14.23 -9.67
C THR A 137 -20.42 13.29 -9.07
N GLY A 138 -20.12 12.65 -7.94
CA GLY A 138 -21.07 11.88 -7.13
C GLY A 138 -20.44 10.68 -6.41
N MET A 139 -20.97 10.33 -5.23
CA MET A 139 -20.46 9.20 -4.43
C MET A 139 -20.68 7.82 -5.08
N SER A 140 -21.71 7.68 -5.93
CA SER A 140 -22.07 6.39 -6.51
C SER A 140 -20.99 5.83 -7.44
N LEU A 141 -20.30 6.70 -8.18
CA LEU A 141 -19.25 6.30 -9.11
C LEU A 141 -18.01 5.81 -8.36
N THR A 142 -17.58 6.53 -7.32
CA THR A 142 -16.40 6.16 -6.53
C THR A 142 -16.61 4.88 -5.73
N VAL A 143 -17.77 4.73 -5.10
CA VAL A 143 -18.15 3.51 -4.38
C VAL A 143 -18.32 2.35 -5.36
N GLY A 144 -18.95 2.57 -6.51
CA GLY A 144 -19.17 1.54 -7.53
C GLY A 144 -17.88 1.02 -8.14
N VAL A 145 -16.97 1.92 -8.56
CA VAL A 145 -15.66 1.55 -9.11
C VAL A 145 -14.79 0.89 -8.04
N GLY A 146 -14.76 1.43 -6.82
CA GLY A 146 -14.01 0.84 -5.71
C GLY A 146 -14.48 -0.57 -5.37
N ALA A 147 -15.80 -0.78 -5.26
CA ALA A 147 -16.39 -2.08 -5.01
C ALA A 147 -16.13 -3.07 -6.16
N ALA A 148 -16.24 -2.61 -7.41
CA ALA A 148 -15.95 -3.45 -8.58
C ALA A 148 -14.48 -3.93 -8.59
N ILE A 149 -13.53 -3.03 -8.33
CA ILE A 149 -12.10 -3.38 -8.25
C ILE A 149 -11.85 -4.38 -7.11
N MET A 150 -12.44 -4.15 -5.93
CA MET A 150 -12.32 -5.05 -4.80
C MET A 150 -12.88 -6.44 -5.10
N LEU A 151 -14.07 -6.53 -5.71
CA LEU A 151 -14.70 -7.79 -6.07
C LEU A 151 -13.96 -8.54 -7.17
N VAL A 152 -13.47 -7.83 -8.19
CA VAL A 152 -12.64 -8.43 -9.25
C VAL A 152 -11.33 -8.95 -8.67
N ALA A 153 -10.65 -8.17 -7.82
CA ALA A 153 -9.40 -8.58 -7.19
C ALA A 153 -9.60 -9.79 -6.27
N LEU A 154 -10.66 -9.81 -5.46
CA LEU A 154 -11.02 -10.95 -4.62
C LEU A 154 -11.42 -12.17 -5.47
N GLY A 155 -12.19 -11.98 -6.55
CA GLY A 155 -12.59 -13.06 -7.45
C GLY A 155 -11.42 -13.69 -8.19
N VAL A 156 -10.52 -12.88 -8.74
CA VAL A 156 -9.27 -13.35 -9.37
C VAL A 156 -8.36 -14.02 -8.33
N GLY A 157 -8.20 -13.41 -7.15
CA GLY A 157 -7.44 -13.99 -6.05
C GLY A 157 -7.97 -15.38 -5.65
N LEU A 158 -9.29 -15.50 -5.47
CA LEU A 158 -9.92 -16.76 -5.10
C LEU A 158 -9.87 -17.81 -6.20
N THR A 159 -9.97 -17.45 -7.48
CA THR A 159 -9.92 -18.42 -8.60
C THR A 159 -8.49 -18.90 -8.92
N VAL A 160 -7.51 -17.99 -8.90
CA VAL A 160 -6.10 -18.32 -9.22
C VAL A 160 -5.40 -19.02 -8.05
N PHE A 161 -5.64 -18.56 -6.82
CA PHE A 161 -4.91 -19.07 -5.64
C PHE A 161 -5.66 -20.15 -4.84
N ARG A 162 -6.97 -20.42 -5.05
CA ARG A 162 -7.63 -21.62 -4.45
C ARG A 162 -7.03 -22.93 -4.97
N THR A 163 -6.48 -22.94 -6.18
CA THR A 163 -6.15 -24.18 -6.92
C THR A 163 -4.91 -24.91 -6.41
N LYS A 164 -4.12 -24.36 -5.47
CA LYS A 164 -2.91 -25.01 -4.94
C LYS A 164 -2.93 -25.36 -3.46
N ARG A 165 -4.09 -25.70 -2.87
CA ARG A 165 -4.15 -26.31 -1.52
C ARG A 165 -4.36 -27.82 -1.64
N LYS A 166 -3.31 -28.58 -1.97
CA LYS A 166 -3.20 -29.95 -1.45
C LYS A 166 -2.66 -29.80 -0.02
N VAL A 167 -3.56 -29.96 0.93
CA VAL A 167 -3.21 -30.14 2.34
C VAL A 167 -2.47 -31.48 2.40
N ALA A 168 -1.20 -31.44 2.81
CA ALA A 168 -0.47 -32.59 3.30
C ALA A 168 -0.40 -32.45 4.83
#